data_AF-A0A378ZUT2-F1
#
_entry.id   AF-A0A378ZUT2-F1
#
_cell.length_a   1.000
_cell.length_b   1.000
_cell.length_c   1.000
_cell.angle_alpha   90.00
_cell.angle_beta   90.00
_cell.angle_gamma   90.00
#
_symmetry.space_group_name_H-M   'P 1'
#
loop_
_entity.id
_entity.type
_entity.pdbx_description
1 polymer ?
#
loop_
_entity_poly.entity_id
_entity_poly.type
_entity_poly.pdbx_seq_one_letter_code
_entity_poly.pdbx_strand_id
1 'polypeptide(L)'
;MSRNTLEKVLYDLSTSGANKKMFAADPDKFLSRYQLSEEERGLITGYKVREIADLGVNTMLTWGFWLQSGRGQRDYMKVMKREEA
;
A
#
# COMPACT_ATOMS: atom_id res chain seq x y z
N MET A 1 0.19 -14.40 8.87
CA MET A 1 -1.11 -13.70 8.82
C MET A 1 -0.98 -12.28 8.25
N SER A 2 0.09 -11.54 8.58
CA SER A 2 0.49 -10.24 8.02
C SER A 2 0.25 -10.04 6.52
N ARG A 3 0.81 -10.91 5.68
CA ARG A 3 0.71 -10.86 4.20
C ARG A 3 -0.73 -10.77 3.70
N ASN A 4 -1.63 -11.59 4.24
CA ASN A 4 -3.03 -11.62 3.79
C ASN A 4 -3.77 -10.34 4.19
N THR A 5 -3.46 -9.78 5.37
CA THR A 5 -4.02 -8.49 5.81
C THR A 5 -3.54 -7.35 4.93
N LEU A 6 -2.23 -7.28 4.63
CA LEU A 6 -1.66 -6.29 3.71
C LEU A 6 -2.27 -6.41 2.31
N GLU A 7 -2.36 -7.62 1.75
CA GLU A 7 -3.03 -7.88 0.47
C GLU A 7 -4.48 -7.39 0.49
N LYS A 8 -5.22 -7.67 1.56
CA LYS A 8 -6.60 -7.22 1.72
C LYS A 8 -6.70 -5.70 1.74
N VAL A 9 -5.84 -5.00 2.49
CA VAL A 9 -5.79 -3.53 2.52
C VAL A 9 -5.58 -2.97 1.11
N LEU A 10 -4.58 -3.46 0.38
CA LEU A 10 -4.28 -2.98 -0.97
C LEU A 10 -5.39 -3.29 -1.96
N TYR A 11 -6.02 -4.47 -1.84
CA TYR A 11 -7.18 -4.85 -2.65
C TYR A 11 -8.40 -3.95 -2.39
N ASP A 12 -8.74 -3.72 -1.12
CA ASP A 12 -9.87 -2.88 -0.71
C ASP A 12 -9.67 -1.43 -1.15
N LEU A 13 -8.43 -0.94 -1.11
CA LEU A 13 -8.08 0.37 -1.66
C LEU A 13 -8.19 0.38 -3.19
N SER A 14 -7.75 -0.66 -3.89
CA SER A 14 -7.78 -0.72 -5.35
C SER A 14 -9.20 -0.78 -5.91
N THR A 15 -10.11 -1.48 -5.24
CA THR A 15 -11.46 -1.81 -5.74
C THR A 15 -12.57 -0.86 -5.29
N SER A 16 -12.32 0.02 -4.30
CA SER A 16 -13.35 0.91 -3.76
C SER A 16 -12.91 2.37 -3.71
N GLY A 17 -13.55 3.22 -4.50
CA GLY A 17 -13.34 4.68 -4.46
C GLY A 17 -13.71 5.30 -3.10
N ALA A 18 -14.65 4.72 -2.37
CA ALA A 18 -14.99 5.16 -1.02
C ALA A 18 -13.84 4.87 -0.03
N ASN A 19 -13.24 3.69 -0.13
CA ASN A 19 -12.07 3.33 0.69
C ASN A 19 -10.89 4.25 0.38
N LYS A 20 -10.66 4.60 -0.89
CA LYS A 20 -9.63 5.60 -1.27
C LYS A 20 -9.88 6.95 -0.59
N LYS A 21 -11.12 7.46 -0.62
CA LYS A 21 -11.48 8.73 0.03
C LYS A 21 -11.27 8.68 1.54
N MET A 22 -11.66 7.57 2.19
CA MET A 22 -11.46 7.39 3.63
C MET A 22 -9.98 7.33 3.99
N PHE A 23 -9.18 6.58 3.24
CA PHE A 23 -7.74 6.50 3.43
C PHE A 23 -7.04 7.84 3.18
N ALA A 24 -7.43 8.59 2.14
CA ALA A 24 -6.85 9.91 1.87
C ALA A 24 -7.22 10.95 2.94
N ALA A 25 -8.40 10.83 3.55
CA ALA A 25 -8.84 11.75 4.60
C ALA A 25 -8.18 11.45 5.97
N ASP A 26 -8.08 10.17 6.33
CA ASP A 26 -7.53 9.74 7.61
C ASP A 26 -6.99 8.28 7.47
N PRO A 27 -5.71 8.13 7.07
CA PRO A 27 -5.10 6.82 6.87
C PRO A 27 -5.16 5.95 8.12
N ASP A 28 -4.87 6.51 9.30
CA ASP A 28 -4.80 5.76 10.56
C ASP A 28 -6.18 5.24 10.97
N LYS A 29 -7.21 6.08 10.86
CA LYS A 29 -8.60 5.65 11.09
C LYS A 29 -9.06 4.61 10.10
N PHE A 30 -8.71 4.72 8.82
CA PHE A 30 -9.01 3.68 7.83
C PHE A 30 -8.31 2.36 8.18
N LEU A 31 -7.01 2.42 8.50
CA LEU A 31 -6.18 1.26 8.79
C LEU A 31 -6.52 0.60 10.14
N SER A 32 -7.16 1.31 11.07
CA SER A 32 -7.65 0.74 12.34
C SER A 32 -8.66 -0.41 12.16
N ARG A 33 -9.26 -0.53 10.96
CA ARG A 33 -10.18 -1.63 10.59
C ARG A 33 -9.47 -2.96 10.34
N TYR A 34 -8.14 -2.93 10.23
CA TYR A 34 -7.31 -4.07 9.89
C TYR A 34 -6.39 -4.42 11.06
N GLN A 35 -6.14 -5.72 11.24
CA GLN A 35 -5.19 -6.22 12.23
C GLN A 35 -3.76 -6.06 11.70
N LEU A 36 -3.26 -4.83 11.76
CA LEU A 36 -1.90 -4.44 11.38
C LEU A 36 -1.07 -4.13 12.62
N SER A 37 0.21 -4.47 12.60
CA SER A 37 1.20 -3.91 13.53
C SER A 37 1.47 -2.44 13.18
N GLU A 38 2.09 -1.71 14.11
CA GLU A 38 2.51 -0.33 13.85
C GLU A 38 3.53 -0.24 12.70
N GLU A 39 4.41 -1.23 12.59
CA GLU A 39 5.35 -1.34 11.48
C GLU A 39 4.61 -1.48 10.13
N GLU A 40 3.64 -2.39 10.05
CA GLU A 40 2.85 -2.61 8.84
C GLU A 40 2.01 -1.39 8.45
N ARG A 41 1.44 -0.67 9.43
CA ARG A 41 0.76 0.61 9.19
C ARG A 41 1.74 1.61 8.58
N GLY A 42 2.95 1.73 9.14
CA GLY A 42 4.01 2.58 8.64
C GLY A 42 4.43 2.26 7.20
N LEU A 43 4.41 0.98 6.81
CA LEU A 43 4.68 0.60 5.42
C LEU A 43 3.61 1.13 4.46
N ILE A 44 2.34 1.01 4.83
CA ILE A 44 1.22 1.47 3.99
C ILE A 44 1.18 3.00 3.92
N THR A 45 1.22 3.70 5.06
CA THR A 45 1.16 5.17 5.10
C THR A 45 2.41 5.80 4.48
N GLY A 46 3.56 5.14 4.62
CA GLY A 46 4.83 5.56 4.02
C GLY A 46 5.03 5.15 2.56
N TYR A 47 4.05 4.49 1.92
CA TYR A 47 4.16 3.98 0.54
C TYR A 47 5.42 3.13 0.30
N LYS A 48 5.81 2.30 1.29
CA LYS A 48 6.96 1.41 1.26
C LYS A 48 6.68 0.15 0.44
N VAL A 49 6.35 0.36 -0.85
CA VAL A 49 5.84 -0.68 -1.76
C VAL A 49 6.84 -1.79 -2.03
N ARG A 50 8.16 -1.49 -1.97
CA ARG A 50 9.20 -2.51 -2.14
C ARG A 50 9.24 -3.42 -0.92
N GLU A 51 9.20 -2.84 0.27
CA GLU A 51 9.21 -3.55 1.53
C GLU A 51 7.94 -4.39 1.69
N ILE A 52 6.78 -3.85 1.29
CA ILE A 52 5.52 -4.61 1.24
C ILE A 52 5.64 -5.80 0.28
N ALA A 53 6.27 -5.63 -0.88
CA ALA A 53 6.51 -6.72 -1.82
C ALA A 53 7.50 -7.76 -1.26
N ASP A 54 8.53 -7.34 -0.52
CA ASP A 54 9.49 -8.23 0.14
C ASP A 54 8.82 -9.10 1.23
N LEU A 55 7.69 -8.65 1.80
CA LEU A 55 6.83 -9.46 2.68
C LEU A 55 5.96 -10.50 1.93
N GLY A 56 6.11 -10.62 0.60
CA GLY A 56 5.42 -11.60 -0.24
C GLY A 56 4.03 -11.18 -0.70
N VAL A 57 3.69 -9.89 -0.59
CA VAL A 57 2.45 -9.32 -1.14
C VAL A 57 2.54 -9.25 -2.67
N ASN A 58 1.44 -9.59 -3.35
CA ASN A 58 1.37 -9.51 -4.81
C ASN A 58 1.76 -8.11 -5.33
N THR A 59 2.77 -8.06 -6.21
CA THR A 59 3.31 -6.80 -6.75
C THR A 59 2.28 -6.02 -7.57
N MET A 60 1.30 -6.66 -8.20
CA MET A 60 0.20 -5.96 -8.89
C MET A 60 -0.64 -5.11 -7.95
N LEU A 61 -0.82 -5.53 -6.69
CA LEU A 61 -1.53 -4.75 -5.68
C LEU A 61 -0.70 -3.55 -5.22
N THR A 62 0.61 -3.74 -5.01
CA THR A 62 1.51 -2.62 -4.67
C THR A 62 1.60 -1.59 -5.80
N TRP A 63 1.55 -2.06 -7.05
CA TRP A 63 1.54 -1.24 -8.25
C TRP A 63 0.26 -0.42 -8.37
N GLY A 64 -0.91 -1.05 -8.24
CA GLY A 64 -2.20 -0.36 -8.22
C GLY A 64 -2.29 0.66 -7.09
N PHE A 65 -1.80 0.31 -5.90
CA PHE A 65 -1.72 1.20 -4.73
C PHE A 65 -0.84 2.43 -4.96
N TRP A 66 0.26 2.29 -5.68
CA TRP A 66 1.14 3.39 -6.05
C TRP A 66 0.50 4.34 -7.07
N LEU A 67 -0.03 3.78 -8.17
CA LEU A 67 -0.60 4.59 -9.25
C LEU A 67 -1.85 5.35 -8.80
N GLN A 68 -2.71 4.72 -7.96
CA GLN A 68 -3.91 5.39 -7.48
C GLN A 68 -3.63 6.58 -6.55
N SER A 69 -2.44 6.67 -5.97
CA SER A 69 -2.05 7.85 -5.18
C SER A 69 -1.54 9.00 -6.06
N GLY A 70 -1.64 8.86 -7.39
CA GLY A 70 -1.18 9.85 -8.36
C GLY A 70 0.33 9.81 -8.64
N ARG A 71 1.06 8.82 -8.10
CA ARG A 71 2.51 8.67 -8.33
C ARG A 71 2.78 8.02 -9.69
N GLY A 72 3.92 8.37 -10.30
CA GLY A 72 4.26 7.93 -11.65
C GLY A 72 4.76 6.48 -11.72
N GLN A 73 4.54 5.83 -12.87
CA GLN A 73 5.05 4.48 -13.15
C GLN A 73 6.57 4.39 -13.04
N ARG A 74 7.27 5.41 -13.54
CA ARG A 74 8.74 5.44 -13.54
C ARG A 74 9.30 5.35 -12.12
N ASP A 75 8.70 6.08 -11.19
CA ASP A 75 9.15 6.14 -9.80
C ASP A 75 8.84 4.82 -9.09
N TYR A 76 7.70 4.19 -9.37
CA TYR A 76 7.41 2.83 -8.90
C TYR A 76 8.53 1.87 -9.31
N MET A 77 8.92 1.88 -10.58
CA MET A 77 9.97 0.99 -11.07
C MET A 77 11.32 1.24 -10.41
N LYS A 78 11.67 2.51 -10.13
CA LYS A 78 12.89 2.84 -9.36
C LYS A 78 12.83 2.27 -7.95
N VAL A 79 11.75 2.53 -7.21
CA VAL A 79 11.53 1.97 -5.85
C VAL A 79 11.63 0.44 -5.87
N MET A 80 10.98 -0.21 -6.84
CA MET A 80 10.99 -1.67 -6.95
C MET A 80 12.37 -2.23 -7.30
N LYS A 81 13.23 -1.48 -7.98
CA LYS A 81 14.63 -1.83 -8.25
C LYS A 81 15.57 -1.43 -7.11
N ARG A 82 15.08 -0.76 -6.06
CA ARG A 82 15.89 -0.14 -4.99
C ARG A 82 16.85 0.93 -5.51
N GLU A 83 16.47 1.59 -6.59
CA GLU A 83 17.11 2.81 -7.08
C GLU A 83 16.49 4.01 -6.33
N GLU A 84 17.23 5.10 -6.10
CA GLU A 84 16.66 6.33 -5.51
C GLU A 84 15.53 6.85 -6.40
N ALA A 85 14.31 6.86 -5.85
CA ALA A 85 13.07 7.13 -6.56
C ALA A 85 12.83 8.63 -6.76
#